data_AF-A0A6P0TAR3-F1
#
_entry.id   AF-A0A6P0TAR3-F1
#
_cell.length_a   1.000
_cell.length_b   1.000
_cell.length_c   1.000
_cell.angle_alpha   90.00
_cell.angle_beta   90.00
_cell.angle_gamma   90.00
#
_symmetry.space_group_name_H-M   'P 1'
#
loop_
_entity.id
_entity.type
_entity.pdbx_description
1 polymer ?
#
loop_
_entity_poly.entity_id
_entity_poly.type
_entity_poly.pdbx_seq_one_letter_code
_entity_poly.pdbx_strand_id
1 'polypeptide(L)'
;MDTKAFKRSLNHSDNYHRHGFGHKEEVSGMMDTEYQSNLIQTIRDNNYSLTHGPVTIHLAESFGFCWGVERAVAMAYETRKQFPSEKIWITNEIIHNPSVNQRLKEMNVEFVQAHQGQKDFSGVRQGDVVGEAMWIGLWAIAGGFALWPFRRVRSLVG
;
A
#
# COMPACT_ATOMS: atom_id res chain seq x y z
N MET A 1 -25.85 16.44 -5.20
CA MET A 1 -25.58 14.98 -5.26
C MET A 1 -25.46 14.45 -3.85
N ASP A 2 -26.26 13.45 -3.46
CA ASP A 2 -26.18 12.83 -2.13
C ASP A 2 -24.99 11.87 -2.06
N THR A 3 -23.87 12.38 -1.56
CA THR A 3 -22.60 11.66 -1.40
C THR A 3 -22.70 10.51 -0.40
N LYS A 4 -23.68 10.49 0.52
CA LYS A 4 -23.87 9.38 1.47
C LYS A 4 -24.59 8.21 0.80
N ALA A 5 -25.61 8.48 0.00
CA ALA A 5 -26.30 7.46 -0.78
C ALA A 5 -25.36 6.78 -1.80
N PHE A 6 -24.52 7.57 -2.48
CA PHE A 6 -23.49 7.06 -3.38
C PHE A 6 -22.47 6.19 -2.64
N LYS A 7 -21.93 6.65 -1.49
CA LYS A 7 -21.00 5.83 -0.68
C LYS A 7 -21.62 4.51 -0.20
N ARG A 8 -22.92 4.47 0.09
CA ARG A 8 -23.62 3.23 0.47
C ARG A 8 -23.74 2.25 -0.69
N SER A 9 -24.16 2.70 -1.87
CA SER A 9 -24.23 1.81 -3.05
C SER A 9 -22.85 1.28 -3.45
N LEU A 10 -21.82 2.11 -3.29
CA LEU A 10 -20.42 1.74 -3.47
C LEU A 10 -19.96 0.62 -2.53
N ASN A 11 -20.39 0.62 -1.26
CA ASN A 11 -20.03 -0.41 -0.28
C ASN A 11 -20.70 -1.77 -0.54
N HIS A 12 -21.80 -1.79 -1.30
CA HIS A 12 -22.55 -3.01 -1.62
C HIS A 12 -22.22 -3.57 -3.02
N SER A 13 -21.36 -2.91 -3.79
CA SER A 13 -20.99 -3.39 -5.12
C SER A 13 -19.89 -4.45 -5.05
N ASP A 14 -20.02 -5.52 -5.85
CA ASP A 14 -19.01 -6.59 -5.97
C ASP A 14 -17.63 -6.11 -6.47
N ASN A 15 -17.55 -4.88 -6.97
CA ASN A 15 -16.34 -4.27 -7.53
C ASN A 15 -15.63 -3.34 -6.54
N TYR A 16 -15.98 -3.35 -5.25
CA TYR A 16 -15.39 -2.49 -4.21
C TYR A 16 -14.75 -3.33 -3.11
N HIS A 17 -13.43 -3.45 -3.18
CA HIS A 17 -12.69 -4.33 -2.28
C HIS A 17 -12.00 -3.52 -1.20
N ARG A 18 -12.64 -3.43 -0.02
CA ARG A 18 -12.17 -2.65 1.13
C ARG A 18 -11.37 -3.45 2.18
N HIS A 19 -11.51 -4.78 2.16
CA HIS A 19 -10.93 -5.68 3.16
C HIS A 19 -9.72 -6.49 2.62
N GLY A 20 -9.27 -6.20 1.40
CA GLY A 20 -8.27 -7.02 0.70
C GLY A 20 -8.90 -8.23 0.00
N PHE A 21 -8.05 -9.13 -0.50
CA PHE A 21 -8.44 -10.28 -1.34
C PHE A 21 -8.21 -11.65 -0.68
N GLY A 22 -7.87 -11.67 0.62
CA GLY A 22 -7.65 -12.94 1.35
C GLY A 22 -6.28 -13.59 1.12
N HIS A 23 -5.32 -12.87 0.52
CA HIS A 23 -3.95 -13.35 0.27
C HIS A 23 -2.94 -12.82 1.32
N LYS A 24 -3.42 -12.47 2.51
CA LYS A 24 -2.64 -11.74 3.52
C LYS A 24 -1.39 -12.49 3.98
N GLU A 25 -1.47 -13.80 4.21
CA GLU A 25 -0.37 -14.62 4.74
C GLU A 25 0.79 -14.71 3.74
N GLU A 26 0.48 -14.99 2.47
CA GLU A 26 1.49 -15.11 1.41
C GLU A 26 2.16 -13.78 1.09
N VAL A 27 1.38 -12.69 1.11
CA VAL A 27 1.91 -11.33 0.94
C VAL A 27 2.77 -10.91 2.13
N SER A 28 2.40 -11.30 3.35
CA SER A 28 3.24 -11.08 4.54
C SER A 28 4.60 -11.75 4.40
N GLY A 29 4.66 -13.00 3.93
CA GLY A 29 5.93 -13.69 3.71
C GLY A 29 6.84 -13.01 2.67
N MET A 30 6.24 -12.42 1.63
CA MET A 30 6.98 -11.62 0.64
C MET A 30 7.54 -10.34 1.27
N MET A 31 6.74 -9.65 2.09
CA MET A 31 7.18 -8.45 2.81
C MET A 31 8.30 -8.76 3.82
N ASP A 32 8.21 -9.88 4.54
CA ASP A 32 9.23 -10.29 5.50
C ASP A 32 10.57 -10.58 4.80
N THR A 33 10.53 -11.23 3.63
CA THR A 33 11.75 -11.52 2.86
C THR A 33 12.42 -10.26 2.31
N GLU A 34 11.63 -9.28 1.86
CA GLU A 34 12.11 -8.08 1.18
C GLU A 34 12.58 -6.99 2.16
N TYR A 35 12.01 -6.95 3.37
CA TYR A 35 12.22 -5.84 4.32
C TYR A 35 12.80 -6.25 5.68
N GLN A 36 12.99 -7.55 5.97
CA GLN A 36 13.71 -8.02 7.16
C GLN A 36 15.15 -8.43 6.83
N SER A 37 16.08 -8.21 7.76
CA SER A 37 17.50 -8.55 7.61
C SER A 37 18.01 -9.33 8.82
N ASN A 38 18.81 -10.37 8.57
CA ASN A 38 19.45 -11.17 9.62
C ASN A 38 20.34 -10.34 10.55
N LEU A 39 20.92 -9.24 10.04
CA LEU A 39 21.71 -8.31 10.86
C LEU A 39 20.83 -7.61 11.91
N ILE A 40 19.61 -7.22 11.52
CA ILE A 40 18.66 -6.58 12.44
C ILE A 40 18.25 -7.55 13.54
N GLN A 41 18.01 -8.81 13.19
CA GLN A 41 17.72 -9.84 14.19
C GLN A 41 18.90 -10.02 15.15
N THR A 42 20.13 -10.08 14.62
CA THR A 42 21.34 -10.16 15.44
C THR A 42 21.44 -8.99 16.42
N ILE A 43 21.17 -7.75 15.99
CA ILE A 43 21.22 -6.58 16.88
C ILE A 43 20.12 -6.65 17.95
N ARG A 44 18.91 -7.12 17.61
CA ARG A 44 17.81 -7.33 18.58
C ARG A 44 18.19 -8.34 19.66
N ASP A 45 18.77 -9.46 19.25
CA ASP A 45 19.20 -10.52 20.16
C ASP A 45 20.33 -10.05 21.10
N ASN A 46 21.06 -9.00 20.72
CA ASN A 46 22.11 -8.36 21.52
C ASN A 46 21.62 -7.09 22.24
N ASN A 47 20.36 -7.08 22.68
CA ASN A 47 19.76 -5.97 23.43
C ASN A 47 19.85 -4.62 22.68
N TYR A 48 19.55 -4.65 21.37
CA TYR A 48 19.55 -3.49 20.48
C TYR A 48 20.92 -2.79 20.34
N SER A 49 22.01 -3.51 20.62
CA SER A 49 23.37 -2.98 20.53
C SER A 49 24.28 -3.98 19.82
N LEU A 50 25.13 -3.51 18.92
CA LEU A 50 26.14 -4.34 18.27
C LEU A 50 27.46 -3.58 18.20
N THR A 51 28.50 -4.12 18.82
CA THR A 51 29.86 -3.58 18.76
C THR A 51 30.73 -4.41 17.83
N HIS A 52 31.36 -3.76 16.85
CA HIS A 52 32.31 -4.38 15.94
C HIS A 52 33.57 -3.51 15.84
N GLY A 53 34.65 -3.95 16.49
CA GLY A 53 35.88 -3.18 16.61
C GLY A 53 35.65 -1.87 17.38
N PRO A 54 36.02 -0.70 16.84
CA PRO A 54 35.82 0.58 17.50
C PRO A 54 34.41 1.17 17.29
N VAL A 55 33.52 0.49 16.57
CA VAL A 55 32.19 1.00 16.21
C VAL A 55 31.12 0.28 17.05
N THR A 56 30.23 1.06 17.65
CA THR A 56 29.01 0.54 18.30
C THR A 56 27.79 1.08 17.59
N ILE A 57 26.91 0.18 17.18
CA ILE A 57 25.61 0.47 16.56
C ILE A 57 24.54 0.28 17.62
N HIS A 58 23.74 1.32 17.85
CA HIS A 58 22.53 1.25 18.66
C HIS A 58 21.31 1.29 17.75
N LEU A 59 20.42 0.33 17.91
CA LEU A 59 19.16 0.27 17.18
C LEU A 59 18.04 0.76 18.11
N ALA A 60 17.11 1.57 17.58
CA ALA A 60 15.92 1.93 18.35
C ALA A 60 15.08 0.67 18.60
N GLU A 61 14.44 0.58 19.77
CA GLU A 61 13.56 -0.57 20.07
C GLU A 61 12.30 -0.59 19.21
N SER A 62 11.83 0.60 18.82
CA SER A 62 10.67 0.79 17.93
C SER A 62 11.12 1.40 16.61
N PHE A 63 11.21 0.57 15.57
CA PHE A 63 11.59 0.97 14.21
C PHE A 63 10.93 0.04 13.19
N GLY A 64 10.87 0.49 11.94
CA GLY A 64 10.26 -0.25 10.83
C GLY A 64 8.97 0.40 10.33
N PHE A 65 8.20 -0.37 9.57
CA PHE A 65 6.91 0.09 9.05
C PHE A 65 5.86 0.11 10.15
N CYS A 66 5.02 1.15 10.15
CA CYS A 66 3.84 1.14 11.01
C CYS A 66 2.77 0.23 10.37
N TRP A 67 1.82 -0.22 11.19
CA TRP A 67 0.74 -1.11 10.74
C TRP A 67 0.00 -0.59 9.50
N GLY A 68 -0.23 0.73 9.40
CA GLY A 68 -0.90 1.33 8.25
C GLY A 68 -0.07 1.23 6.96
N VAL A 69 1.25 1.38 7.06
CA VAL A 69 2.19 1.25 5.95
C VAL A 69 2.25 -0.20 5.48
N GLU A 70 2.40 -1.15 6.40
CA GLU A 70 2.40 -2.59 6.08
C GLU A 70 1.11 -3.00 5.38
N ARG A 71 -0.05 -2.56 5.91
CA ARG A 71 -1.35 -2.88 5.33
C ARG A 71 -1.50 -2.33 3.92
N ALA A 72 -1.02 -1.11 3.67
CA ALA A 72 -1.16 -0.48 2.37
C ALA A 72 -0.28 -1.16 1.30
N VAL A 73 0.96 -1.55 1.65
CA VAL A 73 1.81 -2.37 0.76
C VAL A 73 1.17 -3.72 0.51
N ALA A 74 0.73 -4.39 1.57
CA ALA A 74 0.14 -5.72 1.45
C ALA A 74 -1.06 -5.70 0.49
N MET A 75 -1.92 -4.68 0.60
CA MET A 75 -3.05 -4.55 -0.30
C MET A 75 -2.67 -4.29 -1.75
N ALA A 76 -1.62 -3.53 -2.02
CA ALA A 76 -1.13 -3.34 -3.38
C ALA A 76 -0.64 -4.67 -3.98
N TYR A 77 0.03 -5.49 -3.17
CA TYR A 77 0.52 -6.81 -3.58
C TYR A 77 -0.64 -7.78 -3.79
N GLU A 78 -1.62 -7.81 -2.88
CA GLU A 78 -2.85 -8.60 -3.02
C GLU A 78 -3.61 -8.22 -4.31
N THR A 79 -3.68 -6.93 -4.63
CA THR A 79 -4.33 -6.43 -5.86
C THR A 79 -3.59 -6.92 -7.09
N ARG A 80 -2.25 -6.86 -7.08
CA ARG A 80 -1.44 -7.39 -8.19
C ARG A 80 -1.65 -8.88 -8.38
N LYS A 81 -1.77 -9.64 -7.30
CA LYS A 81 -2.04 -11.08 -7.36
C LYS A 81 -3.45 -11.38 -7.88
N GLN A 82 -4.45 -10.64 -7.40
CA GLN A 82 -5.85 -10.82 -7.79
C GLN A 82 -6.07 -10.51 -9.27
N PHE A 83 -5.42 -9.45 -9.76
CA PHE A 83 -5.50 -9.01 -11.14
C PHE A 83 -4.09 -9.14 -11.70
N PRO A 84 -3.65 -10.30 -12.22
CA PRO A 84 -2.27 -10.49 -12.67
C PRO A 84 -1.97 -9.85 -14.04
N SER A 85 -3.01 -9.55 -14.84
CA SER A 85 -2.87 -9.08 -16.22
C SER A 85 -3.20 -7.60 -16.41
N GLU A 86 -4.06 -7.08 -15.55
CA GLU A 86 -4.64 -5.74 -15.69
C GLU A 86 -3.63 -4.66 -15.32
N LYS A 87 -3.75 -3.48 -15.93
CA LYS A 87 -2.95 -2.34 -15.49
C LYS A 87 -3.53 -1.81 -14.18
N ILE A 88 -2.67 -1.69 -13.18
CA ILE A 88 -3.06 -1.21 -11.85
C ILE A 88 -2.56 0.22 -11.69
N TRP A 89 -3.45 1.10 -11.25
CA TRP A 89 -3.16 2.50 -10.99
C TRP A 89 -3.41 2.82 -9.53
N ILE A 90 -2.49 3.56 -8.93
CA ILE A 90 -2.61 4.06 -7.56
C ILE A 90 -2.52 5.58 -7.62
N THR A 91 -3.48 6.28 -7.03
CA THR A 91 -3.40 7.75 -7.01
C THR A 91 -2.36 8.20 -5.99
N ASN A 92 -1.30 8.88 -6.42
CA ASN A 92 -0.10 9.23 -5.64
C ASN A 92 0.68 8.00 -5.13
N GLU A 93 1.83 8.24 -4.52
CA GLU A 93 2.60 7.17 -3.86
C GLU A 93 1.88 6.68 -2.60
N ILE A 94 1.93 5.37 -2.34
CA ILE A 94 1.36 4.78 -1.12
C ILE A 94 2.16 5.20 0.11
N ILE A 95 3.48 5.23 -0.05
CA ILE A 95 4.48 5.54 0.98
C ILE A 95 5.59 6.34 0.29
N HIS A 96 6.11 7.37 0.95
CA HIS A 96 7.30 8.09 0.49
C HIS A 96 8.58 7.28 0.72
N ASN A 97 8.66 6.11 0.08
CA ASN A 97 9.81 5.23 0.10
C ASN A 97 10.15 4.85 -1.36
N PRO A 98 11.28 5.36 -1.91
CA PRO A 98 11.67 5.08 -3.29
C PRO A 98 11.80 3.60 -3.61
N SER A 99 12.28 2.78 -2.67
CA SER A 99 12.42 1.33 -2.86
C SER A 99 11.06 0.64 -2.97
N VAL A 100 10.09 1.03 -2.14
CA VAL A 100 8.71 0.50 -2.24
C VAL A 100 8.06 0.92 -3.55
N ASN A 101 8.26 2.18 -3.97
CA ASN A 101 7.69 2.71 -5.21
C ASN A 101 8.29 2.01 -6.43
N GLN A 102 9.59 1.77 -6.42
CA GLN A 102 10.27 1.01 -7.47
C GLN A 102 9.74 -0.41 -7.56
N ARG A 103 9.57 -1.09 -6.43
CA ARG A 103 9.03 -2.44 -6.38
C ARG A 103 7.61 -2.53 -6.92
N LEU A 104 6.76 -1.56 -6.59
CA LEU A 104 5.41 -1.46 -7.15
C LEU A 104 5.42 -1.28 -8.68
N LYS A 105 6.32 -0.45 -9.20
CA LYS A 105 6.49 -0.27 -10.65
C LYS A 105 6.98 -1.55 -11.34
N GLU A 106 7.89 -2.30 -10.73
CA GLU A 106 8.33 -3.61 -11.25
C GLU A 106 7.17 -4.61 -11.34
N MET A 107 6.18 -4.49 -10.45
CA MET A 107 4.93 -5.23 -10.50
C MET A 107 3.89 -4.61 -11.45
N ASN A 108 4.27 -3.67 -12.31
CA ASN A 108 3.38 -2.99 -13.25
C ASN A 108 2.19 -2.30 -12.53
N VAL A 109 2.49 -1.71 -11.36
CA VAL A 109 1.60 -0.80 -10.64
C VAL A 109 2.08 0.62 -10.88
N GLU A 110 1.25 1.42 -11.55
CA GLU A 110 1.56 2.79 -11.94
C GLU A 110 0.95 3.80 -10.98
N PHE A 111 1.55 4.99 -10.92
CA PHE A 111 1.09 6.08 -10.05
C PHE A 111 0.45 7.22 -10.86
N VAL A 112 -0.77 7.60 -10.49
CA VAL A 112 -1.41 8.83 -10.97
C VAL A 112 -1.04 9.96 -10.02
N GLN A 113 -0.09 10.79 -10.41
CA GLN A 113 0.30 11.96 -9.61
C GLN A 113 -0.71 13.09 -9.76
N ALA A 114 -0.90 13.85 -8.68
CA ALA A 114 -1.66 15.09 -8.73
C ALA A 114 -0.74 16.28 -9.07
N HIS A 115 -1.06 17.01 -10.14
CA HIS A 115 -0.44 18.29 -10.47
C HIS A 115 -1.42 19.41 -10.10
N GLN A 116 -1.00 20.34 -9.23
CA GLN A 116 -1.85 21.44 -8.73
C GLN A 116 -3.20 20.99 -8.15
N GLY A 117 -3.21 19.82 -7.48
CA GLY A 117 -4.43 19.25 -6.89
C GLY A 117 -5.34 18.50 -7.87
N GLN A 118 -5.01 18.46 -9.16
CA GLN A 118 -5.73 17.68 -10.17
C GLN A 118 -4.97 16.40 -10.51
N LYS A 119 -5.65 15.26 -10.42
CA LYS A 119 -5.13 13.94 -10.80
C LYS A 119 -5.39 13.73 -12.29
N ASP A 120 -4.36 13.37 -13.05
CA ASP A 120 -4.50 13.07 -14.47
C ASP A 120 -4.83 11.58 -14.69
N PHE A 121 -6.10 11.31 -15.02
CA PHE A 121 -6.58 9.96 -15.34
C PHE A 121 -6.63 9.66 -16.83
N SER A 122 -6.07 10.52 -17.70
CA SER A 122 -6.13 10.36 -19.16
C SER A 122 -5.55 9.03 -19.66
N GLY A 123 -4.57 8.48 -18.93
CA GLY A 123 -3.95 7.18 -19.22
C GLY A 123 -4.75 5.96 -18.78
N VAL A 124 -5.80 6.12 -17.96
CA VAL A 124 -6.59 5.02 -17.38
C VAL A 124 -7.66 4.57 -18.36
N ARG A 125 -7.71 3.27 -18.66
CA ARG A 125 -8.65 2.69 -19.62
C ARG A 125 -9.71 1.84 -18.93
N GLN A 126 -10.78 1.56 -19.67
CA GLN A 126 -11.78 0.60 -19.21
C GLN A 126 -11.15 -0.77 -19.00
N GLY A 127 -11.46 -1.41 -17.86
CA GLY A 127 -10.87 -2.69 -17.48
C GLY A 127 -9.64 -2.56 -16.58
N ASP A 128 -9.03 -1.37 -16.49
CA ASP A 128 -7.95 -1.11 -15.53
C ASP A 128 -8.46 -1.15 -14.09
N VAL A 129 -7.55 -1.35 -13.15
CA VAL A 129 -7.82 -1.37 -11.71
C VAL A 129 -7.26 -0.09 -11.09
N VAL A 130 -8.09 0.66 -10.39
CA VAL A 130 -7.67 1.90 -9.71
C VAL A 130 -7.83 1.75 -8.20
N GLY A 131 -6.76 2.04 -7.47
CA GLY A 131 -6.73 2.23 -6.03
C GLY A 131 -6.51 3.70 -5.67
N GLU A 132 -7.19 4.18 -4.64
CA GLU A 132 -7.00 5.53 -4.14
C GLU A 132 -6.04 5.53 -2.95
N ALA A 133 -4.89 6.21 -3.07
CA ALA A 133 -4.04 6.45 -1.91
C ALA A 133 -4.61 7.52 -0.99
N MET A 134 -5.08 7.09 0.17
CA MET A 134 -5.35 7.95 1.31
C MET A 134 -4.10 8.04 2.18
N TRP A 135 -3.67 9.27 2.48
CA TRP A 135 -2.54 9.54 3.36
C TRP A 135 -2.77 8.91 4.75
N ILE A 136 -1.86 7.99 5.12
CA ILE A 136 -1.87 7.26 6.39
C ILE A 136 -1.62 8.21 7.58
N GLY A 137 -1.09 9.41 7.33
CA GLY A 137 -0.69 10.39 8.34
C GLY A 137 -1.81 11.01 9.19
N LEU A 138 -3.09 10.91 8.80
CA LEU A 138 -4.19 11.51 9.57
C LEU A 138 -5.00 10.51 10.43
N TRP A 139 -4.76 9.21 10.30
CA TRP A 139 -5.59 8.16 10.92
C TRP A 139 -4.94 7.40 12.08
N ALA A 140 -3.62 7.57 12.27
CA ALA A 140 -2.87 6.91 13.35
C ALA A 140 -3.33 7.31 14.78
N ILE A 141 -4.14 8.36 14.93
CA ILE A 141 -4.64 8.83 16.24
C ILE A 141 -6.03 8.24 16.59
N ALA A 142 -6.77 7.67 15.62
CA ALA A 142 -8.20 7.38 15.80
C ALA A 142 -8.60 5.89 15.86
N GLY A 143 -7.65 4.94 15.83
CA GLY A 143 -7.97 3.50 15.93
C GLY A 143 -8.89 2.97 14.82
N GLY A 144 -9.04 3.70 13.71
CA GLY A 144 -9.93 3.37 12.61
C GLY A 144 -9.25 2.51 11.55
N PHE A 145 -9.91 1.42 11.15
CA PHE A 145 -9.49 0.58 10.02
C PHE A 145 -9.33 1.44 8.75
N ALA A 146 -8.11 1.50 8.21
CA ALA A 146 -7.85 2.04 6.88
C ALA A 146 -8.48 1.09 5.85
N LEU A 147 -9.71 1.39 5.43
CA LEU A 147 -10.42 0.70 4.38
C LEU A 147 -10.01 1.34 3.06
N TRP A 148 -9.00 0.77 2.42
CA TRP A 148 -8.58 1.19 1.09
C TRP A 148 -9.39 0.42 0.05
N PRO A 149 -10.08 1.09 -0.88
CA PRO A 149 -10.82 0.39 -1.89
C PRO A 149 -10.09 0.34 -3.24
N PHE A 150 -9.91 -0.87 -3.76
CA PHE A 150 -9.63 -1.05 -5.18
C PHE A 150 -10.94 -1.24 -5.95
N ARG A 151 -11.02 -0.62 -7.13
CA ARG A 151 -12.17 -0.72 -8.04
C ARG A 151 -11.69 -0.99 -9.47
N ARG A 152 -12.41 -1.87 -10.17
CA ARG A 152 -12.29 -2.02 -11.62
C ARG A 152 -13.04 -0.88 -12.32
N VAL A 153 -12.42 -0.24 -13.31
CA VAL A 153 -13.02 0.88 -14.05
C VAL A 153 -14.10 0.36 -15.02
N ARG A 154 -15.35 0.81 -14.85
CA ARG A 154 -16.38 0.76 -15.90
C ARG A 154 -16.45 2.12 -16.62
N SER A 155 -16.80 2.08 -17.90
CA SER A 155 -16.92 3.18 -18.88
C SER A 155 -16.80 4.61 -18.35
N LEU A 156 -15.91 5.39 -18.99
CA LEU A 156 -15.81 6.85 -18.85
C LEU A 156 -17.01 7.58 -19.47
N VAL A 157 -18.25 7.29 -19.05
CA VAL A 157 -19.41 8.15 -19.37
C VAL A 157 -20.44 8.03 -18.25
N GLY A 158 -20.74 9.16 -17.61
CA GLY A 158 -21.74 9.33 -16.57
C GLY A 158 -21.57 10.69 -15.91
#